data_AF-A0A2A5GVQ8-F1
#
_entry.id   AF-A0A2A5GVQ8-F1
#
_cell.length_a   1.000
_cell.length_b   1.000
_cell.length_c   1.000
_cell.angle_alpha   90.00
_cell.angle_beta   90.00
_cell.angle_gamma   90.00
#
_symmetry.space_group_name_H-M   'P 1'
#
loop_
_entity.id
_entity.type
_entity.pdbx_description
1 polymer ?
#
loop_
_entity_poly.entity_id
_entity_poly.type
_entity_poly.pdbx_seq_one_letter_code
_entity_poly.pdbx_strand_id
1 'polypeptide(L)'
;MGCDRYGKMFNRKRSILGYVRLHTTDASQDGRAAEFIKNRPDVIFHLASIVSGEAEVEFEKGYRINLGSTMNLLEAIRNEAATSPYKPCLVCCGFRRAFAGCHR
;
A
#
# COMPACT_ATOMS: atom_id res chain seq x y z
N MET A 1 -22.90 10.15 17.92
CA MET A 1 -21.77 9.23 17.71
C MET A 1 -22.14 8.28 16.58
N GLY A 2 -21.83 8.68 15.35
CA GLY A 2 -22.02 7.90 14.13
C GLY A 2 -20.81 8.18 13.25
N CYS A 3 -20.12 7.13 12.80
CA CYS A 3 -18.97 7.27 11.92
C CYS A 3 -19.48 7.30 10.47
N ASP A 4 -19.68 8.50 9.95
CA ASP A 4 -20.40 8.73 8.70
C ASP A 4 -19.46 8.87 7.48
N ARG A 5 -18.15 8.55 7.63
CA ARG A 5 -17.16 8.80 6.57
C ARG A 5 -16.98 7.69 5.54
N TYR A 6 -17.45 6.46 5.77
CA TYR A 6 -17.34 5.36 4.79
C TYR A 6 -18.43 4.28 4.89
N GLY A 7 -19.71 4.68 4.79
CA GLY A 7 -20.79 3.79 4.32
C GLY A 7 -20.93 2.39 4.94
N LYS A 8 -21.72 2.33 6.02
CA LYS A 8 -22.57 1.23 6.54
C LYS A 8 -21.96 0.07 7.37
N MET A 9 -22.71 -0.23 8.43
CA MET A 9 -22.59 -1.35 9.38
C MET A 9 -22.60 -2.72 8.68
N PHE A 10 -21.66 -3.58 9.10
CA PHE A 10 -21.47 -4.94 8.62
C PHE A 10 -22.43 -5.94 9.28
N ASN A 11 -23.32 -6.55 8.49
CA ASN A 11 -24.06 -7.75 8.91
C ASN A 11 -23.38 -9.01 8.33
N ARG A 12 -23.02 -9.94 9.21
CA ARG A 12 -22.08 -11.05 9.03
C ARG A 12 -22.66 -12.29 8.32
N LYS A 13 -23.60 -12.14 7.38
CA LYS A 13 -24.24 -13.30 6.74
C LYS A 13 -24.27 -13.22 5.22
N ARG A 14 -23.52 -14.16 4.61
CA ARG A 14 -23.60 -14.68 3.23
C ARG A 14 -23.06 -13.78 2.11
N SER A 15 -21.88 -14.10 1.58
CA SER A 15 -21.72 -14.84 0.31
C SER A 15 -20.22 -14.97 -0.02
N ILE A 16 -19.84 -16.04 -0.74
CA ILE A 16 -18.48 -16.31 -1.22
C ILE A 16 -18.15 -15.57 -2.53
N LEU A 17 -19.05 -14.70 -3.02
CA LEU A 17 -18.71 -13.68 -4.03
C LEU A 17 -18.11 -12.48 -3.29
N GLY A 18 -16.78 -12.45 -3.28
CA GLY A 18 -15.96 -11.58 -2.43
C GLY A 18 -16.40 -10.12 -2.45
N TYR A 19 -16.57 -9.56 -1.26
CA TYR A 19 -16.82 -8.15 -1.04
C TYR A 19 -15.60 -7.32 -1.49
N VAL A 20 -15.80 -6.45 -2.49
CA VAL A 20 -14.75 -5.55 -3.00
C VAL A 20 -14.88 -4.20 -2.31
N ARG A 21 -13.80 -3.71 -1.68
CA ARG A 21 -13.69 -2.32 -1.22
C ARG A 21 -12.76 -1.55 -2.13
N LEU A 22 -13.25 -0.41 -2.61
CA LEU A 22 -12.47 0.56 -3.37
C LEU A 22 -12.26 1.80 -2.51
N HIS A 23 -11.00 2.20 -2.41
CA HIS A 23 -10.60 3.41 -1.70
C HIS A 23 -9.72 4.23 -2.65
N THR A 24 -10.05 5.51 -2.81
CA THR A 24 -9.22 6.45 -3.57
C THR A 24 -8.37 7.24 -2.59
N THR A 25 -7.06 7.00 -2.60
CA THR A 25 -6.11 7.72 -1.74
C THR A 25 -4.73 7.73 -2.40
N ASP A 26 -3.90 8.67 -1.99
CA ASP A 26 -2.47 8.65 -2.27
C ASP A 26 -1.79 7.71 -1.26
N ALA A 27 -1.05 6.72 -1.77
CA ALA A 27 -0.34 5.75 -0.95
C ALA A 27 0.88 6.36 -0.23
N SER A 28 1.39 7.49 -0.71
CA SER A 28 2.52 8.20 -0.11
C SER A 28 2.13 9.10 1.07
N GLN A 29 0.83 9.27 1.33
CA GLN A 29 0.35 10.03 2.49
C GLN A 29 0.61 9.26 3.80
N ASP A 30 1.11 9.99 4.79
CA ASP A 30 1.36 9.45 6.12
C ASP A 30 0.09 8.87 6.75
N GLY A 31 0.25 7.74 7.43
CA GLY A 31 -0.83 7.06 8.15
C GLY A 31 -1.82 6.27 7.29
N ARG A 32 -1.86 6.46 5.95
CA ARG A 32 -2.78 5.72 5.06
C ARG A 32 -2.50 4.22 5.03
N ALA A 33 -1.23 3.84 4.95
CA ALA A 33 -0.86 2.43 5.01
C ALA A 33 -1.35 1.76 6.30
N ALA A 34 -1.21 2.43 7.44
CA ALA A 34 -1.67 1.91 8.73
C ALA A 34 -3.21 1.70 8.77
N GLU A 35 -3.99 2.58 8.13
CA GLU A 35 -5.44 2.42 8.01
C GLU A 35 -5.82 1.11 7.30
N PHE A 36 -5.16 0.78 6.20
CA PHE A 36 -5.43 -0.45 5.45
C PHE A 36 -4.90 -1.69 6.15
N ILE A 37 -3.68 -1.63 6.70
CA ILE A 37 -3.02 -2.76 7.36
C ILE A 37 -3.77 -3.25 8.60
N LYS A 38 -4.52 -2.38 9.30
CA LYS A 38 -5.42 -2.79 10.40
C LYS A 38 -6.47 -3.83 10.00
N ASN A 39 -6.79 -3.93 8.70
CA ASN A 39 -7.70 -4.98 8.20
C ASN A 39 -6.99 -6.34 8.03
N ARG A 40 -5.68 -6.41 8.31
CA ARG A 40 -4.82 -7.59 8.24
C ARG A 40 -5.00 -8.42 6.96
N PRO A 41 -4.81 -7.81 5.77
CA PRO A 41 -4.87 -8.56 4.51
C PRO A 41 -3.82 -9.68 4.48
N ASP A 42 -4.20 -10.86 4.01
CA ASP A 42 -3.26 -12.00 3.86
C ASP A 42 -2.27 -11.79 2.71
N VAL A 43 -2.69 -11.06 1.67
CA VAL A 43 -1.89 -10.76 0.47
C VAL A 43 -2.03 -9.27 0.14
N ILE A 44 -0.90 -8.62 -0.12
CA ILE A 44 -0.82 -7.20 -0.46
C ILE A 44 -0.08 -7.07 -1.80
N PHE A 45 -0.75 -6.47 -2.79
CA PHE A 45 -0.14 -6.09 -4.06
C PHE A 45 0.18 -4.60 -4.04
N HIS A 46 1.45 -4.24 -3.89
CA HIS A 46 1.90 -2.85 -3.92
C HIS A 46 2.36 -2.49 -5.34
N LEU A 47 1.44 -1.88 -6.10
CA LEU A 47 1.63 -1.47 -7.49
C LEU A 47 1.73 0.06 -7.65
N ALA A 48 1.64 0.81 -6.56
CA ALA A 48 1.66 2.27 -6.60
C ALA A 48 3.08 2.77 -6.90
N SER A 49 3.25 3.45 -8.04
CA SER A 49 4.52 4.03 -8.45
C SER A 49 4.31 5.09 -9.51
N ILE A 50 5.21 6.09 -9.58
CA ILE A 50 5.35 6.96 -10.76
C ILE A 50 6.44 6.42 -11.70
N VAL A 51 6.24 6.65 -13.00
CA VAL A 51 7.16 6.18 -14.04
C VAL A 51 8.51 6.90 -13.98
N SER A 52 9.58 6.22 -14.42
CA SER A 52 10.94 6.73 -14.28
C SER A 52 11.17 8.09 -14.95
N GLY A 53 10.56 8.34 -16.12
CA GLY A 53 10.71 9.63 -16.81
C GLY A 53 10.16 10.82 -16.01
N GLU A 54 9.09 10.60 -15.25
CA GLU A 54 8.54 11.64 -14.35
C GLU A 54 9.38 11.76 -13.07
N ALA A 55 9.83 10.64 -12.51
CA ALA A 55 10.72 10.63 -11.35
C ALA A 55 12.10 11.26 -11.63
N GLU A 56 12.59 11.19 -12.87
CA GLU A 56 13.84 11.83 -13.30
C GLU A 56 13.72 13.36 -13.35
N VAL A 57 12.52 13.89 -13.67
CA VAL A 57 12.23 15.33 -13.69
C VAL A 57 11.85 15.85 -12.30
N GLU A 58 11.04 15.09 -11.56
CA GLU A 58 10.52 15.44 -10.23
C GLU A 58 11.02 14.43 -9.17
N PHE A 59 12.30 14.52 -8.84
CA PHE A 59 12.97 13.57 -7.94
C PHE A 59 12.26 13.39 -6.59
N GLU A 60 11.90 14.47 -5.90
CA GLU A 60 11.24 14.42 -4.59
C GLU A 60 9.89 13.68 -4.64
N LYS A 61 9.16 13.85 -5.73
CA LYS A 61 7.89 13.15 -5.95
C LYS A 61 8.14 11.66 -6.20
N GLY A 62 9.13 11.33 -7.03
CA GLY A 62 9.55 9.94 -7.27
C GLY A 62 10.02 9.24 -6.00
N TYR A 63 10.82 9.92 -5.19
CA TYR A 63 11.31 9.41 -3.92
C TYR A 63 10.16 9.14 -2.95
N ARG A 64 9.29 10.13 -2.73
CA ARG A 64 8.14 10.02 -1.83
C ARG A 64 7.16 8.93 -2.26
N ILE A 65 6.86 8.82 -3.55
CA ILE A 65 5.89 7.83 -4.05
C ILE A 65 6.51 6.44 -4.13
N ASN A 66 7.65 6.25 -4.78
CA ASN A 66 8.18 4.91 -5.06
C ASN A 66 8.82 4.28 -3.81
N LEU A 67 9.63 5.07 -3.09
CA LEU A 67 10.33 4.58 -1.90
C LEU A 67 9.56 4.89 -0.63
N GLY A 68 9.13 6.14 -0.44
CA GLY A 68 8.43 6.58 0.77
C GLY A 68 7.17 5.76 1.05
N SER A 69 6.31 5.55 0.05
CA SER A 69 5.09 4.75 0.24
C SER A 69 5.38 3.27 0.56
N THR A 70 6.43 2.68 -0.03
CA THR A 70 6.89 1.33 0.28
C THR A 70 7.36 1.24 1.73
N MET A 71 8.17 2.19 2.19
CA MET A 71 8.67 2.23 3.57
C MET A 71 7.52 2.40 4.57
N ASN A 72 6.58 3.31 4.28
CA ASN A 72 5.38 3.51 5.10
C ASN A 72 4.54 2.22 5.21
N LEU A 73 4.43 1.46 4.12
CA LEU A 73 3.73 0.18 4.11
C LEU A 73 4.44 -0.89 4.98
N LEU A 74 5.75 -1.02 4.84
CA LEU A 74 6.54 -1.96 5.63
C LEU A 74 6.50 -1.63 7.13
N GLU A 75 6.60 -0.35 7.48
CA GLU A 75 6.48 0.10 8.87
C GLU A 75 5.09 -0.16 9.44
N ALA A 76 4.03 0.06 8.66
CA ALA A 76 2.66 -0.29 9.06
C ALA A 76 2.52 -1.79 9.35
N ILE A 77 3.06 -2.66 8.48
CA ILE A 77 3.07 -4.11 8.69
C ILE A 77 3.86 -4.48 9.95
N ARG A 78 5.06 -3.91 10.13
CA ARG A 78 5.92 -4.16 11.29
C ARG A 78 5.24 -3.78 12.60
N ASN A 79 4.60 -2.61 12.64
CA ASN A 79 3.87 -2.13 13.82
C ASN A 79 2.65 -3.01 14.15
N GLU A 80 1.89 -3.44 13.13
CA GLU A 80 0.77 -4.37 13.33
C GLU A 80 1.24 -5.74 13.84
N ALA A 81 2.35 -6.25 13.29
CA ALA A 81 2.97 -7.51 13.71
C ALA A 81 3.50 -7.48 15.15
N ALA A 82 3.87 -6.30 15.67
CA ALA A 82 4.29 -6.14 17.06
C ALA A 82 3.13 -6.34 18.06
N THR A 83 1.87 -6.22 17.62
CA THR A 83 0.70 -6.41 18.48
C THR A 83 0.26 -7.88 18.57
N SER A 84 0.38 -8.62 17.47
CA SER A 84 0.06 -10.04 17.37
C SER A 84 0.61 -10.61 16.06
N PRO A 85 0.86 -11.93 15.96
CA PRO A 85 1.50 -12.53 14.78
C PRO A 85 0.82 -12.13 13.46
N TYR A 86 1.54 -11.37 12.62
CA TYR A 86 1.09 -10.90 11.32
C TYR A 86 2.23 -11.03 10.31
N LYS A 87 1.99 -11.74 9.21
CA LYS A 87 2.98 -11.92 8.15
C LYS A 87 2.27 -12.05 6.80
N PRO A 88 1.87 -10.93 6.18
CA PRO A 88 1.21 -10.96 4.89
C PRO A 88 2.20 -11.33 3.77
N CYS A 89 1.69 -11.92 2.69
CA CYS A 89 2.43 -12.06 1.44
C CYS A 89 2.45 -10.69 0.74
N LEU A 90 3.61 -10.03 0.72
CA LEU A 90 3.80 -8.75 0.04
C LEU A 90 4.40 -8.97 -1.35
N VAL A 91 3.68 -8.54 -2.39
CA VAL A 91 4.15 -8.55 -3.77
C VAL A 91 4.35 -7.11 -4.23
N CYS A 92 5.59 -6.75 -4.56
CA CYS A 92 5.95 -5.44 -5.08
C CYS A 92 6.38 -5.55 -6.55
N CYS A 93 5.90 -4.65 -7.39
CA CYS A 93 6.39 -4.55 -8.77
C CYS A 93 7.60 -3.64 -8.82
N GLY A 94 8.79 -4.22 -9.01
CA GLY A 94 10.00 -3.47 -9.36
C GLY A 94 10.05 -3.16 -10.86
N PHE A 95 10.69 -2.05 -11.24
CA PHE A 95 11.01 -1.76 -12.64
C PHE A 95 12.26 -2.56 -13.07
N ARG A 96 12.22 -3.21 -14.25
CA ARG A 96 13.40 -3.85 -14.85
C ARG A 96 14.58 -2.89 -15.08
N ARG A 97 14.33 -1.58 -15.12
CA ARG A 97 15.33 -0.54 -15.39
C ARG A 97 16.25 -0.23 -14.20
N ALA A 98 15.94 -0.72 -12.99
CA ALA A 98 16.84 -0.65 -11.84
C ALA A 98 18.09 -1.55 -11.99
N PHE A 99 18.09 -2.49 -12.95
CA PHE A 99 19.23 -3.35 -13.32
C PHE A 99 19.91 -2.90 -14.64
N ALA A 100 19.82 -1.63 -15.01
CA ALA A 100 20.61 -1.10 -16.12
C ALA A 100 21.98 -0.63 -15.61
N GLY A 101 22.91 -1.59 -15.46
CA GLY A 101 24.33 -1.27 -15.42
C GLY A 101 24.71 -0.55 -16.71
N CYS A 102 25.28 0.65 -16.56
CA CYS A 102 25.87 1.42 -17.64
C CYS A 102 27.06 0.64 -18.19
N HIS A 103 26.85 -0.17 -19.25
CA HIS A 103 27.94 -0.64 -20.08
C HIS A 103 28.32 0.49 -21.04
N ARG A 104 29.40 1.18 -20.69
CA ARG A 104 30.32 1.74 -21.68
C ARG A 104 31.29 0.66 -22.12
#